data_AF-A0A1E7FKN9-F1
#
_entry.id   AF-A0A1E7FKN9-F1
#
_cell.length_a   1.000
_cell.length_b   1.000
_cell.length_c   1.000
_cell.angle_alpha   90.00
_cell.angle_beta   90.00
_cell.angle_gamma   90.00
#
_symmetry.space_group_name_H-M   'P 1'
#
loop_
_entity.id
_entity.type
_entity.pdbx_description
1 polymer ?
#
loop_
_entity_poly.entity_id
_entity_poly.type
_entity_poly.pdbx_seq_one_letter_code
_entity_poly.pdbx_strand_id
1 'polypeptide(L)'
;MHRLLASVDFPFDKRSGHDLFDKRKKIVANRCFPSKECEAITTLIVKNLDPNFQLHCDQPNCGESCRFFKVQCPNDGCPTRMSRMYLNEHNEQCPYAIIVCECGDRFPRHQLAIHNSQVCKIREVECPFINIGCGVKVRACDLQTHLDEDTGKHLLLSVSRLVEHQNVIKDLNGRVIILEGENKELKQSLENHVKKSTKDISQLDAKLNKTSKNLSNHEATCNKEFRKISSENK
;
A
#
# COMPACT_ATOMS: atom_id res chain seq x y z
N MET A 1 -23.40 15.63 58.01
CA MET A 1 -23.44 14.56 56.99
C MET A 1 -23.73 15.15 55.61
N HIS A 2 -22.86 16.05 55.16
CA HIS A 2 -22.83 16.59 53.79
C HIS A 2 -21.36 16.59 53.39
N ARG A 3 -21.06 16.18 52.14
CA ARG A 3 -19.74 16.01 51.50
C ARG A 3 -19.26 14.57 51.38
N LEU A 4 -19.86 13.83 50.43
CA LEU A 4 -19.15 12.74 49.72
C LEU A 4 -19.39 12.76 48.21
N LEU A 5 -19.87 13.86 47.64
CA LEU A 5 -20.05 14.03 46.18
C LEU A 5 -19.60 15.41 45.69
N ALA A 6 -18.67 16.05 46.40
CA ALA A 6 -18.00 17.24 45.91
C ALA A 6 -16.60 16.82 45.45
N SER A 7 -16.32 17.04 44.16
CA SER A 7 -14.99 16.93 43.55
C SER A 7 -14.54 15.52 43.16
N VAL A 8 -15.28 14.88 42.27
CA VAL A 8 -14.60 14.13 41.21
C VAL A 8 -15.12 14.68 39.90
N ASP A 9 -14.35 15.59 39.30
CA ASP A 9 -14.44 15.82 37.87
C ASP A 9 -14.18 14.46 37.22
N PHE A 10 -15.25 13.79 36.83
CA PHE A 10 -15.23 12.56 36.05
C PHE A 10 -15.44 12.94 34.59
N PRO A 11 -14.39 13.38 33.86
CA PRO A 11 -14.49 13.54 32.42
C PRO A 11 -14.61 12.15 31.81
N PHE A 12 -15.85 11.74 31.54
CA PHE A 12 -16.21 10.45 30.94
C PHE A 12 -15.44 10.22 29.62
N ASP A 13 -15.23 11.31 28.89
CA ASP A 13 -14.57 11.37 27.59
C ASP A 13 -13.09 10.95 27.64
N LYS A 14 -12.42 11.07 28.80
CA LYS A 14 -11.00 10.69 28.98
C LYS A 14 -10.78 9.20 29.23
N ARG A 15 -11.84 8.38 29.34
CA ARG A 15 -11.74 6.91 29.55
C ARG A 15 -12.29 6.08 28.40
N SER A 16 -13.17 6.64 27.58
CA SER A 16 -13.64 6.02 26.35
C SER A 16 -12.49 5.96 25.32
N GLY A 17 -12.09 4.75 24.93
CA GLY A 17 -11.02 4.51 23.95
C GLY A 17 -9.78 3.77 24.47
N HIS A 18 -9.72 3.44 25.76
CA HIS A 18 -8.63 2.62 26.31
C HIS A 18 -9.01 1.13 26.28
N ASP A 19 -8.22 0.28 25.63
CA ASP A 19 -8.50 -1.16 25.44
C ASP A 19 -8.81 -1.91 26.76
N LEU A 20 -8.13 -1.53 27.85
CA LEU A 20 -8.40 -2.06 29.20
C LEU A 20 -9.79 -1.67 29.74
N PHE A 21 -10.28 -0.47 29.43
CA PHE A 21 -11.62 -0.02 29.82
C PHE A 21 -12.68 -0.79 29.03
N ASP A 22 -12.49 -0.97 27.72
CA ASP A 22 -13.41 -1.74 26.88
C ASP A 22 -13.44 -3.22 27.27
N LYS A 23 -12.29 -3.81 27.60
CA LYS A 23 -12.20 -5.17 28.16
C LYS A 23 -12.94 -5.26 29.49
N ARG A 24 -12.71 -4.34 30.43
CA ARG A 24 -13.42 -4.33 31.73
C ARG A 24 -14.93 -4.13 31.56
N LYS A 25 -15.34 -3.20 30.69
CA LYS A 25 -16.74 -2.95 30.35
C LYS A 25 -17.41 -4.21 29.77
N LYS A 26 -16.76 -4.91 28.83
CA LYS A 26 -17.24 -6.20 28.30
C LYS A 26 -17.36 -7.27 29.38
N ILE A 27 -16.39 -7.37 30.29
CA ILE A 27 -16.42 -8.33 31.41
C ILE A 27 -17.59 -8.02 32.34
N VAL A 28 -17.76 -6.76 32.78
CA VAL A 28 -18.85 -6.37 33.68
C VAL A 28 -20.22 -6.54 33.02
N ALA A 29 -20.37 -6.11 31.77
CA ALA A 29 -21.62 -6.24 31.02
C ALA A 29 -22.03 -7.71 30.76
N ASN A 30 -21.06 -8.62 30.62
CA ASN A 30 -21.36 -10.03 30.32
C ASN A 30 -21.35 -10.95 31.54
N ARG A 31 -20.66 -10.61 32.65
CA ARG A 31 -20.56 -11.47 33.84
C ARG A 31 -21.35 -10.99 35.06
N CYS A 32 -21.58 -9.68 35.20
CA CYS A 32 -22.11 -9.13 36.47
C CYS A 32 -23.61 -8.84 36.44
N PHE A 33 -24.20 -8.63 35.25
CA PHE A 33 -25.63 -8.35 35.13
C PHE A 33 -26.20 -9.03 33.87
N PRO A 34 -27.27 -9.82 33.98
CA PRO A 34 -28.06 -10.28 32.84
C PRO A 34 -28.65 -9.10 32.05
N SER A 35 -28.87 -9.28 30.74
CA SER A 35 -29.40 -8.23 29.85
C SER A 35 -30.68 -7.55 30.39
N LYS A 36 -31.60 -8.34 30.97
CA LYS A 36 -32.85 -7.84 31.56
C LYS A 36 -32.61 -6.91 32.76
N GLU A 37 -31.62 -7.21 33.60
CA GLU A 37 -31.28 -6.38 34.76
C GLU A 37 -30.59 -5.09 34.32
N CYS A 38 -29.69 -5.16 33.33
CA CYS A 38 -29.10 -3.96 32.73
C CYS A 38 -30.16 -3.03 32.15
N GLU A 39 -31.16 -3.57 31.45
CA GLU A 39 -32.26 -2.78 30.90
C GLU A 39 -33.11 -2.12 32.00
N ALA A 40 -33.40 -2.84 33.08
CA ALA A 40 -34.15 -2.30 34.22
C ALA A 40 -33.37 -1.18 34.94
N ILE A 41 -32.09 -1.41 35.25
CA ILE A 41 -31.22 -0.41 35.90
C ILE A 41 -31.07 0.82 35.01
N THR A 42 -30.82 0.63 33.71
CA THR A 42 -30.71 1.75 32.75
C THR A 42 -31.99 2.58 32.71
N THR A 43 -33.16 1.93 32.74
CA THR A 43 -34.45 2.62 32.76
C THR A 43 -34.61 3.47 34.02
N LEU A 44 -34.22 2.95 35.19
CA LEU A 44 -34.27 3.68 36.46
C LEU A 44 -33.32 4.89 36.45
N ILE A 45 -32.10 4.71 35.93
CA ILE A 45 -31.11 5.78 35.82
C ILE A 45 -31.63 6.89 34.89
N VAL A 46 -32.12 6.55 33.71
CA VAL A 46 -32.67 7.52 32.75
C VAL A 46 -33.83 8.30 33.38
N LYS A 47 -34.76 7.62 34.07
CA LYS A 47 -35.88 8.28 34.78
C LYS A 47 -35.45 9.25 35.87
N ASN A 48 -34.33 8.98 36.53
CA ASN A 48 -33.80 9.84 37.59
C ASN A 48 -33.07 11.06 37.01
N LEU A 49 -32.33 10.87 35.90
CA LEU A 49 -31.49 11.90 35.30
C LEU A 49 -32.22 12.83 34.31
N ASP A 50 -33.43 12.48 33.88
CA ASP A 50 -34.23 13.24 32.92
C ASP A 50 -35.55 13.74 33.54
N PRO A 51 -35.52 14.73 34.46
CA PRO A 51 -36.72 15.25 35.11
C PRO A 51 -37.69 15.94 34.14
N ASN A 52 -37.25 16.24 32.91
CA ASN A 52 -38.02 16.91 31.88
C ASN A 52 -38.61 15.96 30.82
N PHE A 53 -38.49 14.64 30.99
CA PHE A 53 -39.09 13.62 30.11
C PHE A 53 -38.67 13.76 28.63
N GLN A 54 -37.42 14.18 28.39
CA GLN A 54 -36.84 14.30 27.04
C GLN A 54 -36.45 12.95 26.43
N LEU A 55 -36.06 11.98 27.26
CA LEU A 55 -35.55 10.66 26.93
C LEU A 55 -36.48 9.52 27.38
N HIS A 56 -37.53 9.81 28.16
CA HIS A 56 -38.54 8.83 28.57
C HIS A 56 -39.96 9.40 28.69
N CYS A 57 -40.96 8.51 28.71
CA CYS A 57 -42.37 8.87 28.95
C CYS A 57 -42.60 9.11 30.46
N ASP A 58 -43.53 10.01 30.80
CA ASP A 58 -44.04 10.20 32.17
C ASP A 58 -45.00 9.08 32.60
N GLN A 59 -45.66 8.46 31.62
CA GLN A 59 -46.62 7.39 31.82
C GLN A 59 -45.97 6.07 32.29
N PRO A 60 -46.44 5.45 33.38
CA PRO A 60 -46.01 4.10 33.76
C PRO A 60 -46.54 3.07 32.77
N ASN A 61 -45.73 2.05 32.45
CA ASN A 61 -46.11 0.94 31.56
C ASN A 61 -46.66 1.39 30.18
N CYS A 62 -46.07 2.44 29.60
CA CYS A 62 -46.53 3.08 28.36
C CYS A 62 -46.48 2.20 27.08
N GLY A 63 -46.07 0.94 27.19
CA GLY A 63 -46.23 -0.09 26.16
C GLY A 63 -45.43 0.11 24.88
N GLU A 64 -45.72 -0.70 23.86
CA GLU A 64 -45.02 -0.70 22.57
C GLU A 64 -45.30 0.55 21.73
N SER A 65 -46.45 1.20 21.94
CA SER A 65 -46.86 2.42 21.23
C SER A 65 -46.11 3.68 21.70
N CYS A 66 -45.36 3.59 22.80
CA CYS A 66 -44.61 4.73 23.33
C CYS A 66 -43.53 5.21 22.35
N ARG A 67 -43.39 6.52 22.14
CA ARG A 67 -42.31 7.10 21.31
C ARG A 67 -40.90 6.72 21.77
N PHE A 68 -40.73 6.38 23.05
CA PHE A 68 -39.46 5.95 23.63
C PHE A 68 -39.25 4.44 23.65
N PHE A 69 -40.22 3.66 23.14
CA PHE A 69 -40.09 2.22 23.04
C PHE A 69 -38.90 1.85 22.16
N LYS A 70 -38.08 0.90 22.64
CA LYS A 70 -36.90 0.43 21.92
C LYS A 70 -37.31 -0.50 20.79
N VAL A 71 -37.11 -0.04 19.55
CA VAL A 71 -37.36 -0.80 18.33
C VAL A 71 -36.04 -1.13 17.62
N GLN A 72 -36.05 -2.21 16.84
CA GLN A 72 -34.97 -2.47 15.89
C GLN A 72 -35.19 -1.62 14.64
N CYS A 73 -34.10 -1.18 14.01
CA CYS A 73 -34.16 -0.50 12.72
C CYS A 73 -34.86 -1.39 11.67
N PRO A 74 -35.80 -0.85 10.86
CA PRO A 74 -36.51 -1.61 9.85
C PRO A 74 -35.67 -1.89 8.59
N ASN A 75 -34.53 -1.22 8.44
CA ASN A 75 -33.63 -1.46 7.32
C ASN A 75 -32.97 -2.83 7.46
N ASP A 76 -33.10 -3.64 6.41
CA ASP A 76 -32.58 -5.00 6.39
C ASP A 76 -31.07 -5.05 6.67
N GLY A 77 -30.67 -5.94 7.56
CA GLY A 77 -29.28 -6.08 8.01
C GLY A 77 -28.78 -5.06 9.03
N CYS A 78 -29.57 -4.07 9.45
CA CYS A 78 -29.15 -3.11 10.48
C CYS A 78 -29.27 -3.72 11.90
N PRO A 79 -28.17 -3.82 12.68
CA PRO A 79 -28.22 -4.39 14.04
C PRO A 79 -28.67 -3.38 15.11
N THR A 80 -28.86 -2.11 14.75
CA THR A 80 -29.09 -1.03 15.73
C THR A 80 -30.50 -1.10 16.31
N ARG A 81 -30.59 -0.99 17.64
CA ARG A 81 -31.84 -0.82 18.38
C ARG A 81 -31.84 0.56 19.04
N MET A 82 -32.96 1.27 18.93
CA MET A 82 -33.08 2.65 19.41
C MET A 82 -34.52 2.95 19.83
N SER A 83 -34.73 4.07 20.52
CA SER A 83 -36.07 4.58 20.76
C SER A 83 -36.72 4.99 19.43
N ARG A 84 -38.01 4.70 19.26
CA ARG A 84 -38.77 5.04 18.04
C ARG A 84 -38.66 6.53 17.66
N MET A 85 -38.52 7.42 18.64
CA MET A 85 -38.32 8.85 18.43
C MET A 85 -37.08 9.17 17.57
N TYR A 86 -36.02 8.37 17.68
CA TYR A 86 -34.77 8.56 16.92
C TYR A 86 -34.72 7.78 15.60
N LEU A 87 -35.79 7.08 15.24
CA LEU A 87 -35.79 6.21 14.06
C LEU A 87 -35.59 7.01 12.76
N ASN A 88 -36.22 8.17 12.65
CA ASN A 88 -36.10 9.03 11.49
C ASN A 88 -34.68 9.60 11.36
N GLU A 89 -34.14 10.15 12.44
CA GLU A 89 -32.76 10.67 12.50
C GLU A 89 -31.74 9.58 12.15
N HIS A 90 -31.91 8.38 12.69
CA HIS A 90 -31.06 7.24 12.33
C HIS A 90 -31.17 6.90 10.84
N ASN A 91 -32.37 6.88 10.27
CA ASN A 91 -32.58 6.49 8.88
C ASN A 91 -31.84 7.40 7.88
N GLU A 92 -31.70 8.69 8.22
CA GLU A 92 -30.93 9.65 7.43
C GLU A 92 -29.45 9.25 7.27
N GLN A 93 -28.89 8.57 8.29
CA GLN A 93 -27.48 8.19 8.34
C GLN A 93 -27.27 6.66 8.34
N CYS A 94 -28.34 5.88 8.27
CA CYS A 94 -28.28 4.43 8.39
C CYS A 94 -27.46 3.84 7.23
N PRO A 95 -26.38 3.08 7.49
CA PRO A 95 -25.58 2.45 6.45
C PRO A 95 -26.38 1.41 5.63
N TYR A 96 -27.48 0.90 6.19
CA TYR A 96 -28.34 -0.12 5.57
C TYR A 96 -29.59 0.47 4.92
N ALA A 97 -29.84 1.78 5.07
CA ALA A 97 -30.94 2.43 4.36
C ALA A 97 -30.71 2.32 2.85
N ILE A 98 -31.76 1.95 2.13
CA ILE A 98 -31.76 1.92 0.66
C ILE A 98 -31.77 3.37 0.15
N ILE A 99 -30.77 3.70 -0.65
CA ILE A 99 -30.67 4.98 -1.33
C ILE A 99 -30.77 4.78 -2.84
N VAL A 100 -31.07 5.86 -3.56
CA VAL A 100 -31.13 5.89 -5.02
C VAL A 100 -29.91 6.65 -5.52
N CYS A 101 -29.12 6.03 -6.40
CA CYS A 101 -28.04 6.72 -7.09
C CYS A 101 -28.59 7.59 -8.23
N GLU A 102 -27.81 8.57 -8.68
CA GLU A 102 -28.11 9.38 -9.88
C GLU A 102 -28.26 8.53 -11.15
N CYS A 103 -27.66 7.32 -11.21
CA CYS A 103 -27.90 6.37 -12.30
C CYS A 103 -29.27 5.68 -12.25
N GLY A 104 -30.05 5.86 -11.17
CA GLY A 104 -31.35 5.23 -10.94
C GLY A 104 -31.30 3.90 -10.15
N ASP A 105 -30.12 3.33 -9.91
CA ASP A 105 -29.98 2.08 -9.16
C ASP A 105 -30.26 2.27 -7.66
N ARG A 106 -30.77 1.22 -7.01
CA ARG A 106 -31.13 1.21 -5.59
C ARG A 106 -30.29 0.21 -4.82
N PHE A 107 -29.65 0.65 -3.74
CA PHE A 107 -28.79 -0.19 -2.93
C PHE A 107 -28.59 0.40 -1.52
N PRO A 108 -28.11 -0.39 -0.55
CA PRO A 108 -27.78 0.10 0.78
C PRO A 108 -26.71 1.20 0.77
N ARG A 109 -26.87 2.25 1.58
CA ARG A 109 -25.96 3.40 1.66
C ARG A 109 -24.48 3.03 1.76
N HIS A 110 -24.13 2.00 2.52
CA HIS A 110 -22.73 1.55 2.67
C HIS A 110 -22.08 1.07 1.36
N GLN A 111 -22.86 0.71 0.35
CA GLN A 111 -22.37 0.27 -0.96
C GLN A 111 -22.13 1.42 -1.94
N LEU A 112 -22.50 2.67 -1.59
CA LEU A 112 -22.40 3.83 -2.49
C LEU A 112 -21.00 4.05 -3.05
N ALA A 113 -19.96 3.93 -2.20
CA ALA A 113 -18.59 4.14 -2.64
C ALA A 113 -18.13 3.09 -3.66
N ILE A 114 -18.50 1.82 -3.45
CA ILE A 114 -18.16 0.72 -4.36
C ILE A 114 -18.96 0.86 -5.65
N HIS A 115 -20.25 1.19 -5.55
CA HIS A 115 -21.09 1.45 -6.71
C HIS A 115 -20.49 2.56 -7.58
N ASN A 116 -20.22 3.75 -7.02
CA ASN A 116 -19.71 4.89 -7.77
C ASN A 116 -18.36 4.60 -8.45
N SER A 117 -17.49 3.83 -7.82
CA SER A 117 -16.16 3.53 -8.35
C SER A 117 -16.15 2.39 -9.39
N GLN A 118 -17.00 1.38 -9.24
CA GLN A 118 -16.89 0.13 -10.02
C GLN A 118 -18.09 -0.20 -10.89
N VAL A 119 -19.31 0.16 -10.47
CA VAL A 119 -20.55 -0.37 -11.06
C VAL A 119 -21.36 0.71 -11.77
N CYS A 120 -21.33 1.94 -11.25
CA CYS A 120 -22.20 3.02 -11.67
C CYS A 120 -22.06 3.32 -13.17
N LYS A 121 -23.17 3.33 -13.89
CA LYS A 121 -23.20 3.56 -15.34
C LYS A 121 -22.75 4.97 -15.73
N ILE A 122 -22.94 5.93 -14.83
CA ILE A 122 -22.56 7.34 -15.04
C ILE A 122 -21.15 7.66 -14.52
N ARG A 123 -20.42 6.68 -13.94
CA ARG A 123 -19.05 6.91 -13.48
C ARG A 123 -18.17 7.34 -14.64
N GLU A 124 -17.21 8.22 -14.36
CA GLU A 124 -16.22 8.64 -15.33
C GLU A 124 -15.20 7.52 -15.59
N VAL A 125 -14.91 7.27 -16.86
CA VAL A 125 -13.91 6.31 -17.33
C VAL A 125 -13.02 6.93 -18.40
N GLU A 126 -11.77 6.50 -18.40
CA GLU A 126 -10.79 6.91 -19.39
C GLU A 126 -10.88 6.00 -20.62
N CYS A 127 -10.67 6.57 -21.81
CA CYS A 127 -10.60 5.80 -23.04
C CYS A 127 -9.45 4.78 -22.97
N PRO A 128 -9.65 3.50 -23.36
CA PRO A 128 -8.59 2.50 -23.45
C PRO A 128 -7.37 2.92 -24.29
N PHE A 129 -7.56 3.86 -25.22
CA PHE A 129 -6.51 4.42 -26.09
C PHE A 129 -5.76 5.61 -25.46
N ILE A 130 -5.89 5.87 -24.16
CA ILE A 130 -5.18 6.95 -23.47
C ILE A 130 -3.67 6.91 -23.65
N ASN A 131 -3.08 5.71 -23.60
CA ASN A 131 -1.62 5.51 -23.74
C ASN A 131 -1.10 5.77 -25.15
N ILE A 132 -1.98 5.87 -26.14
CA ILE A 132 -1.62 6.21 -27.52
C ILE A 132 -2.10 7.62 -27.93
N GLY A 133 -2.66 8.39 -26.99
CA GLY A 133 -2.99 9.81 -27.18
C GLY A 133 -4.47 10.17 -27.09
N CYS A 134 -5.39 9.23 -26.86
CA CYS A 134 -6.80 9.57 -26.66
C CYS A 134 -7.07 9.98 -25.20
N GLY A 135 -6.89 11.26 -24.88
CA GLY A 135 -7.09 11.82 -23.54
C GLY A 135 -8.55 12.04 -23.11
N VAL A 136 -9.52 11.40 -23.79
CA VAL A 136 -10.95 11.63 -23.55
C VAL A 136 -11.42 10.82 -22.34
N LYS A 137 -12.19 11.50 -21.47
CA LYS A 137 -12.93 10.89 -20.36
C LYS A 137 -14.41 10.95 -20.67
N VAL A 138 -15.11 9.83 -20.47
CA VAL A 138 -16.54 9.66 -20.79
C VAL A 138 -17.24 8.96 -19.65
N ARG A 139 -18.58 8.98 -19.64
CA ARG A 139 -19.34 8.13 -18.72
C ARG A 139 -19.24 6.67 -19.17
N ALA A 140 -19.25 5.73 -18.22
CA ALA A 140 -19.14 4.31 -18.54
C ALA A 140 -20.23 3.82 -19.53
N CYS A 141 -21.44 4.38 -19.48
CA CYS A 141 -22.50 4.07 -20.44
C CYS A 141 -22.23 4.58 -21.86
N ASP A 142 -21.46 5.66 -22.01
CA ASP A 142 -21.19 6.30 -23.30
C ASP A 142 -19.86 5.82 -23.91
N LEU A 143 -19.09 5.01 -23.18
CA LEU A 143 -17.77 4.54 -23.61
C LEU A 143 -17.84 3.77 -24.92
N GLN A 144 -18.82 2.88 -25.08
CA GLN A 144 -18.94 2.09 -26.32
C GLN A 144 -19.24 3.00 -27.51
N THR A 145 -20.14 3.97 -27.36
CA THR A 145 -20.46 4.94 -28.39
C THR A 145 -19.23 5.75 -28.79
N HIS A 146 -18.46 6.25 -27.82
CA HIS A 146 -17.19 6.94 -28.10
C HIS A 146 -16.22 6.04 -28.90
N LEU A 147 -16.06 4.77 -28.50
CA LEU A 147 -15.17 3.84 -29.20
C LEU A 147 -15.60 3.63 -30.65
N ASP A 148 -16.90 3.47 -30.89
CA ASP A 148 -17.46 3.24 -32.22
C ASP A 148 -17.32 4.49 -33.11
N GLU A 149 -17.69 5.68 -32.60
CA GLU A 149 -17.62 6.94 -33.33
C GLU A 149 -16.18 7.40 -33.63
N ASP A 150 -15.26 7.17 -32.68
CA ASP A 150 -13.86 7.60 -32.80
C ASP A 150 -12.92 6.48 -33.29
N THR A 151 -13.44 5.34 -33.77
CA THR A 151 -12.64 4.20 -34.26
C THR A 151 -11.56 4.64 -35.25
N GLY A 152 -11.90 5.50 -36.23
CA GLY A 152 -10.94 5.99 -37.22
C GLY A 152 -9.78 6.81 -36.60
N LYS A 153 -10.08 7.63 -35.58
CA LYS A 153 -9.06 8.40 -34.85
C LYS A 153 -8.16 7.46 -34.04
N HIS A 154 -8.75 6.47 -33.37
CA HIS A 154 -8.00 5.46 -32.60
C HIS A 154 -7.07 4.65 -33.50
N LEU A 155 -7.51 4.28 -34.71
CA LEU A 155 -6.66 3.61 -35.69
C LEU A 155 -5.50 4.50 -36.14
N LEU A 156 -5.75 5.78 -36.44
CA LEU A 156 -4.70 6.71 -36.84
C LEU A 156 -3.66 6.94 -35.74
N LEU A 157 -4.11 7.12 -34.49
CA LEU A 157 -3.22 7.21 -33.32
C LEU A 157 -2.38 5.93 -33.17
N SER A 158 -3.01 4.76 -33.36
CA SER A 158 -2.33 3.47 -33.27
C SER A 158 -1.25 3.33 -34.34
N VAL A 159 -1.56 3.66 -35.60
CA VAL A 159 -0.60 3.63 -36.71
C VAL A 159 0.55 4.61 -36.48
N SER A 160 0.24 5.83 -36.06
CA SER A 160 1.26 6.85 -35.77
C SER A 160 2.23 6.34 -34.68
N ARG A 161 1.69 5.77 -33.60
CA ARG A 161 2.49 5.20 -32.52
C ARG A 161 3.31 3.98 -32.95
N LEU A 162 2.77 3.14 -33.83
CA LEU A 162 3.50 2.00 -34.40
C LEU A 162 4.70 2.46 -35.24
N VAL A 163 4.54 3.51 -36.06
CA VAL A 163 5.63 4.07 -36.86
C VAL A 163 6.71 4.67 -35.96
N GLU A 164 6.34 5.41 -34.91
CA GLU A 164 7.30 5.90 -33.90
C GLU A 164 8.09 4.74 -33.29
N HIS A 165 7.41 3.66 -32.87
CA HIS A 165 8.07 2.50 -32.31
C HIS A 165 8.97 1.78 -33.31
N GLN A 166 8.59 1.68 -34.59
CA GLN A 166 9.45 1.13 -35.64
C GLN A 166 10.74 1.94 -35.80
N ASN A 167 10.66 3.28 -35.71
CA ASN A 167 11.83 4.14 -35.79
C ASN A 167 12.75 3.94 -34.57
N VAL A 168 12.20 3.86 -33.36
CA VAL A 168 12.98 3.57 -32.14
C VAL A 168 13.64 2.19 -32.23
N ILE A 169 12.92 1.16 -32.70
CA ILE A 169 13.49 -0.18 -32.87
C ILE A 169 14.63 -0.16 -33.89
N LYS A 170 14.47 0.56 -35.00
CA LYS A 170 15.52 0.69 -36.01
C LYS A 170 16.78 1.37 -35.45
N ASP A 171 16.61 2.44 -34.68
CA ASP A 171 17.72 3.13 -34.00
C ASP A 171 18.43 2.20 -33.00
N LEU A 172 17.67 1.52 -32.14
CA LEU A 172 18.20 0.58 -31.17
C LEU A 172 18.98 -0.56 -31.85
N ASN A 173 18.44 -1.13 -32.92
CA ASN A 173 19.15 -2.16 -33.70
C ASN A 173 20.45 -1.63 -34.31
N GLY A 174 20.46 -0.39 -34.81
CA GLY A 174 21.68 0.26 -35.29
C GLY A 174 22.73 0.41 -34.19
N ARG A 175 22.31 0.83 -32.99
CA ARG A 175 23.19 0.95 -31.83
C ARG A 175 23.74 -0.40 -31.38
N VAL A 176 22.93 -1.46 -31.41
CA VAL A 176 23.37 -2.83 -31.10
C VAL A 176 24.49 -3.26 -32.05
N ILE A 177 24.34 -3.06 -33.36
CA ILE A 177 25.37 -3.42 -34.34
C ILE A 177 26.69 -2.68 -34.08
N ILE A 178 26.62 -1.38 -33.80
CA ILE A 178 27.82 -0.57 -33.48
C ILE A 178 28.50 -1.09 -32.22
N LEU A 179 27.74 -1.28 -31.14
CA LEU A 179 28.26 -1.75 -29.86
C LEU A 179 28.83 -3.18 -29.96
N GLU A 180 28.24 -4.05 -30.77
CA GLU A 180 28.78 -5.39 -31.05
C GLU A 180 30.13 -5.31 -31.80
N GLY A 181 30.26 -4.39 -32.76
CA GLY A 181 31.50 -4.10 -33.47
C GLY A 181 32.61 -3.59 -32.55
N GLU A 182 32.34 -2.54 -31.78
CA GLU A 182 33.29 -1.99 -30.80
C GLU A 182 33.71 -3.03 -29.76
N ASN A 183 32.75 -3.82 -29.24
CA ASN A 183 33.07 -4.91 -28.32
C ASN A 183 33.98 -5.96 -28.93
N LYS A 184 33.82 -6.27 -30.22
CA LYS A 184 34.70 -7.21 -30.93
C LYS A 184 36.13 -6.66 -31.05
N GLU A 185 36.26 -5.39 -31.43
CA GLU A 185 37.57 -4.72 -31.54
C GLU A 185 38.27 -4.62 -30.18
N LEU A 186 37.55 -4.22 -29.14
CA LEU A 186 38.06 -4.17 -27.77
C LEU A 186 38.53 -5.53 -27.28
N LYS A 187 37.76 -6.60 -27.54
CA LYS A 187 38.17 -7.98 -27.20
C LYS A 187 39.47 -8.37 -27.91
N GLN A 188 39.59 -8.10 -29.22
CA GLN A 188 40.81 -8.39 -29.97
C GLN A 188 42.02 -7.60 -29.46
N SER A 189 41.83 -6.31 -29.18
CA SER A 189 42.86 -5.46 -28.60
C SER A 189 43.33 -5.99 -27.24
N LEU A 190 42.38 -6.34 -26.36
CA LEU A 190 42.66 -6.90 -25.05
C LEU A 190 43.44 -8.22 -25.16
N GLU A 191 43.02 -9.13 -26.04
CA GLU A 191 43.75 -10.38 -26.29
C GLU A 191 45.19 -10.14 -26.77
N ASN A 192 45.39 -9.18 -27.67
CA ASN A 192 46.71 -8.83 -28.18
C ASN A 192 47.61 -8.24 -27.08
N HIS A 193 47.05 -7.35 -26.26
CA HIS A 193 47.75 -6.78 -25.11
C HIS A 193 48.12 -7.87 -24.09
N VAL A 194 47.20 -8.76 -23.75
CA VAL A 194 47.47 -9.89 -22.86
C VAL A 194 48.59 -10.75 -23.41
N LYS A 195 48.53 -11.18 -24.69
CA LYS A 195 49.61 -11.96 -25.32
C LYS A 195 50.97 -11.28 -25.25
N LYS A 196 51.02 -9.96 -25.50
CA LYS A 196 52.25 -9.17 -25.40
C LYS A 196 52.77 -9.15 -23.97
N SER A 197 51.93 -8.77 -23.01
CA SER A 197 52.29 -8.73 -21.60
C SER A 197 52.75 -10.09 -21.09
N THR A 198 52.12 -11.21 -21.50
CA THR A 198 52.58 -12.55 -21.13
C THR A 198 53.97 -12.87 -21.68
N LYS A 199 54.29 -12.44 -22.91
CA LYS A 199 55.65 -12.57 -23.48
C LYS A 199 56.67 -11.72 -22.71
N ASP A 200 56.32 -10.49 -22.37
CA ASP A 200 57.21 -9.61 -21.62
C ASP A 200 57.47 -10.17 -20.21
N ILE A 201 56.44 -10.71 -19.55
CA ILE A 201 56.56 -11.40 -18.26
C ILE A 201 57.47 -12.62 -18.38
N SER A 202 57.31 -13.47 -19.40
CA SER A 202 58.18 -14.66 -19.57
C SER A 202 59.63 -14.30 -19.87
N GLN A 203 59.88 -13.22 -20.62
CA GLN A 203 61.23 -12.70 -20.85
C GLN A 203 61.86 -12.15 -19.57
N LEU A 204 61.09 -11.41 -18.77
CA LEU A 204 61.54 -10.90 -17.48
C LEU A 204 61.86 -12.04 -16.51
N ASP A 205 61.02 -13.07 -16.46
CA ASP A 205 61.24 -14.26 -15.64
C ASP A 205 62.53 -15.00 -16.04
N ALA A 206 62.77 -15.17 -17.35
CA ALA A 206 64.01 -15.76 -17.85
C ALA A 206 65.25 -14.94 -17.48
N LYS A 207 65.18 -13.61 -17.58
CA LYS A 207 66.26 -12.71 -17.14
C LYS A 207 66.50 -12.80 -15.65
N LEU A 208 65.44 -12.79 -14.83
CA LEU A 208 65.50 -12.89 -13.38
C LEU A 208 66.14 -14.21 -12.93
N ASN A 209 65.76 -15.32 -13.55
CA ASN A 209 66.35 -16.63 -13.30
C ASN A 209 67.84 -16.67 -13.68
N LYS A 210 68.24 -16.03 -14.78
CA LYS A 210 69.65 -15.92 -15.18
C LYS A 210 70.46 -15.06 -14.21
N THR A 211 69.94 -13.89 -13.81
CA THR A 211 70.62 -13.02 -12.83
C THR A 211 70.72 -13.69 -11.46
N SER A 212 69.70 -14.42 -11.03
CA SER A 212 69.72 -15.20 -9.78
C SER A 212 70.82 -16.28 -9.78
N LYS A 213 70.94 -17.05 -10.87
CA LYS A 213 72.05 -18.02 -11.05
C LYS A 213 73.42 -17.35 -11.02
N ASN A 214 73.57 -16.22 -11.71
CA ASN A 214 74.82 -15.47 -11.73
C ASN A 214 75.19 -14.95 -10.33
N LEU A 215 74.20 -14.45 -9.57
CA LEU A 215 74.40 -13.98 -8.20
C LEU A 215 74.87 -15.12 -7.30
N SER A 216 74.20 -16.29 -7.34
CA SER A 216 74.61 -17.47 -6.58
C SER A 216 76.03 -17.95 -6.93
N ASN A 217 76.40 -17.93 -8.22
CA ASN A 217 77.76 -18.24 -8.66
C ASN A 217 78.79 -17.24 -8.13
N HIS A 218 78.43 -15.94 -8.10
CA HIS A 218 79.29 -14.89 -7.59
C HIS A 218 79.46 -14.99 -6.08
N GLU A 219 78.39 -15.26 -5.33
CA GLU A 219 78.42 -15.54 -3.88
C GLU A 219 79.30 -16.75 -3.57
N ALA A 220 79.16 -17.84 -4.34
CA ALA A 220 79.98 -19.03 -4.19
C ALA A 220 81.47 -18.74 -4.45
N THR A 221 81.78 -17.93 -5.48
CA THR A 221 83.14 -17.49 -5.78
C THR A 221 83.71 -16.62 -4.66
N CYS A 222 82.98 -15.60 -4.20
CA CYS A 222 83.38 -14.74 -3.08
C CYS A 222 83.66 -15.57 -1.82
N ASN A 223 82.77 -16.51 -1.47
CA ASN A 223 82.96 -17.39 -0.32
C ASN A 223 84.21 -18.27 -0.44
N LYS A 224 84.54 -18.77 -1.64
CA LYS A 224 85.76 -19.54 -1.88
C LYS A 224 87.02 -18.69 -1.68
N GLU A 225 87.05 -17.49 -2.27
CA GLU A 225 88.19 -16.57 -2.13
C GLU A 225 88.38 -16.13 -0.67
N PHE A 226 87.29 -15.85 0.05
CA PHE A 226 87.33 -15.52 1.47
C PHE A 226 87.91 -16.66 2.33
N ARG A 227 87.56 -17.93 2.00
CA ARG A 227 88.14 -19.12 2.65
C ARG A 227 89.63 -19.27 2.37
N LYS A 228 90.09 -19.01 1.13
CA LYS A 228 91.53 -19.06 0.79
C LYS A 228 92.35 -18.05 1.61
N ILE A 229 91.88 -16.80 1.66
CA ILE A 229 92.52 -15.74 2.47
C ILE A 229 92.54 -16.12 3.96
N SER A 230 91.49 -16.78 4.45
CA SER A 230 91.43 -17.25 5.85
C SER A 230 92.36 -18.43 6.13
N SER A 231 92.70 -19.26 5.14
CA SER A 231 93.63 -20.37 5.27
C SER A 231 95.10 -19.98 5.11
N GLU A 232 95.40 -18.91 4.38
CA GLU A 232 96.78 -18.38 4.21
C GLU A 232 97.25 -17.53 5.41
N ASN A 233 96.33 -17.11 6.30
CA ASN A 233 96.62 -16.32 7.51
C ASN A 233 96.66 -17.16 8.81
N LYS A 234 96.81 -18.49 8.71
CA LYS A 234 97.04 -19.41 9.84
C LYS A 234 98.41 -20.07 9.71
#